data_AF-A0AA92S737-F1
#
_entry.id   AF-A0AA92S737-F1
#
_cell.length_a   1.000
_cell.length_b   1.000
_cell.length_c   1.000
_cell.angle_alpha   90.00
_cell.angle_beta   90.00
_cell.angle_gamma   90.00
#
_symmetry.space_group_name_H-M   'P 1'
#
loop_
_entity.id
_entity.type
_entity.pdbx_description
1 polymer ?
#
loop_
_entity_poly.entity_id
_entity_poly.type
_entity_poly.pdbx_seq_one_letter_code
_entity_poly.pdbx_strand_id
1 'polypeptide(L)'
;MKLKFKKIIASALTFSVLTLSASSVYAEKLPENENVVDNFSYDRDIKDENNNVIGVITTDVTREVIVEEDGTKIITLEKDIVEDYIKGEDEERTKVDEFKITASGEYYFNGEKLSEEFLNQTYTGPENTLKASFKGESGGYLAEYKEISQDYYKLESYKTANFWLDRSSAKTYTSTYVGMEDFGPKISIFIGRADGVEDARDQVSFLTSALIAELGVTAVTVTTVIGAIAAGGVAAVTASELMDASADGLEDLEKAYNLIKNI
;
A
#
# COMPACT_ATOMS: atom_id res chain seq x y z
N MET A 1 31.08 4.61 32.72
CA MET A 1 30.25 5.81 32.90
C MET A 1 29.85 6.31 31.52
N LYS A 2 28.69 5.87 31.01
CA LYS A 2 28.25 6.13 29.63
C LYS A 2 27.52 7.48 29.58
N LEU A 3 27.99 8.37 28.71
CA LEU A 3 27.43 9.70 28.49
C LEU A 3 26.07 9.58 27.78
N LYS A 4 25.03 10.08 28.42
CA LYS A 4 23.69 10.28 27.84
C LYS A 4 23.74 11.50 26.92
N PHE A 5 23.69 11.29 25.60
CA PHE A 5 23.44 12.39 24.68
C PHE A 5 21.94 12.67 24.66
N LYS A 6 21.61 13.91 25.03
CA LYS A 6 20.26 14.40 25.20
C LYS A 6 19.59 14.64 23.85
N LYS A 7 18.31 14.29 23.81
CA LYS A 7 17.29 14.72 22.85
C LYS A 7 17.47 16.20 22.45
N ILE A 8 17.63 16.45 21.15
CA ILE A 8 17.30 17.74 20.54
C ILE A 8 16.06 17.50 19.71
N ILE A 9 14.92 17.89 20.28
CA ILE A 9 13.66 18.05 19.56
C ILE A 9 13.80 19.33 18.76
N ALA A 10 14.05 19.21 17.46
CA ALA A 10 13.85 20.30 16.52
C ALA A 10 12.52 20.03 15.82
N SER A 11 11.51 20.80 16.21
CA SER A 11 10.22 20.91 15.53
C SER A 11 10.47 21.40 14.10
N ALA A 12 10.63 20.47 13.16
CA ALA A 12 10.56 20.79 11.74
C ALA A 12 9.09 20.68 11.34
N LEU A 13 8.51 21.81 10.91
CA LEU A 13 7.43 21.75 9.93
C LEU A 13 8.00 20.98 8.73
N THR A 14 7.74 19.69 8.64
CA THR A 14 8.01 18.91 7.42
C THR A 14 6.96 19.31 6.40
N PHE A 15 7.24 20.41 5.71
CA PHE A 15 6.88 20.51 4.32
C PHE A 15 7.58 19.32 3.64
N SER A 16 6.82 18.32 3.20
CA SER A 16 7.29 17.25 2.32
C SER A 16 7.70 17.89 0.99
N VAL A 17 8.87 18.51 0.98
CA VAL A 17 9.53 18.89 -0.26
C VAL A 17 10.05 17.59 -0.82
N LEU A 18 9.24 16.94 -1.66
CA LEU A 18 9.75 16.13 -2.76
C LEU A 18 10.68 17.07 -3.53
N THR A 19 11.96 17.11 -3.18
CA THR A 19 12.98 17.66 -4.07
C THR A 19 13.06 16.71 -5.25
N LEU A 20 12.15 16.89 -6.19
CA LEU A 20 12.26 16.45 -7.56
C LEU A 20 13.48 17.17 -8.15
N SER A 21 14.67 16.67 -7.83
CA SER A 21 15.78 16.81 -8.77
C SER A 21 15.44 15.89 -9.94
N ALA A 22 14.57 16.41 -10.82
CA ALA A 22 14.42 15.92 -12.17
C ALA A 22 15.75 16.14 -12.91
N SER A 23 16.74 15.30 -12.63
CA SER A 23 17.58 14.85 -13.73
C SER A 23 16.62 14.13 -14.67
N SER A 24 16.39 14.73 -15.83
CA SER A 24 15.79 14.08 -16.97
C SER A 24 16.58 12.82 -17.25
N VAL A 25 16.21 11.72 -16.60
CA VAL A 25 16.64 10.38 -16.96
C VAL A 25 15.89 10.10 -18.25
N TYR A 26 16.47 10.59 -19.35
CA TYR A 26 16.41 9.88 -20.61
C TYR A 26 16.53 8.42 -20.25
N ALA A 27 15.50 7.62 -20.57
CA ALA A 27 15.45 6.18 -20.43
C ALA A 27 16.88 5.60 -20.53
N GLU A 28 17.52 5.45 -19.36
CA GLU A 28 18.81 4.81 -19.31
C GLU A 28 18.42 3.37 -19.52
N LYS A 29 18.53 2.96 -20.78
CA LYS A 29 18.23 1.62 -21.23
C LYS A 29 19.08 0.73 -20.34
N LEU A 30 18.45 0.09 -19.36
CA LEU A 30 19.15 -0.84 -18.50
C LEU A 30 19.93 -1.78 -19.41
N PRO A 31 21.22 -2.01 -19.14
CA PRO A 31 21.90 -3.11 -19.81
C PRO A 31 21.03 -4.35 -19.57
N GLU A 32 20.48 -4.92 -20.64
CA GLU A 32 19.43 -5.96 -20.58
C GLU A 32 19.87 -7.23 -19.83
N ASN A 33 21.14 -7.34 -19.43
CA ASN A 33 21.80 -8.53 -18.90
C ASN A 33 22.77 -8.24 -17.73
N GLU A 34 22.52 -7.26 -16.88
CA GLU A 34 23.35 -7.06 -15.68
C GLU A 34 22.59 -7.41 -14.41
N ASN A 35 23.26 -8.15 -13.51
CA ASN A 35 22.78 -8.30 -12.15
C ASN A 35 22.94 -6.96 -11.45
N VAL A 36 21.87 -6.51 -10.80
CA VAL A 36 21.83 -5.20 -10.13
C VAL A 36 21.55 -5.43 -8.65
N VAL A 37 22.28 -4.70 -7.80
CA VAL A 37 21.93 -4.55 -6.39
C VAL A 37 21.89 -3.06 -6.09
N ASP A 38 20.73 -2.56 -5.67
CA ASP A 38 20.57 -1.18 -5.23
C ASP A 38 19.70 -1.08 -3.98
N ASN A 39 19.69 0.11 -3.38
CA ASN A 39 18.94 0.38 -2.17
C ASN A 39 18.12 1.65 -2.36
N PHE A 40 16.92 1.65 -1.81
CA PHE A 40 16.07 2.84 -1.73
C PHE A 40 15.24 2.79 -0.45
N SER A 41 14.65 3.92 -0.10
CA SER A 41 13.85 4.05 1.13
C SER A 41 12.63 4.91 0.84
N TYR A 42 11.53 4.63 1.52
CA TYR A 42 10.33 5.45 1.48
C TYR A 42 9.60 5.41 2.84
N ASP A 43 8.88 6.49 3.12
CA ASP A 43 8.21 6.71 4.40
C ASP A 43 6.69 6.78 4.21
N ARG A 44 5.95 6.29 5.20
CA ARG A 44 4.49 6.42 5.28
C ARG A 44 4.07 6.88 6.67
N ASP A 45 3.17 7.85 6.74
CA ASP A 45 2.62 8.28 8.02
C ASP A 45 1.74 7.18 8.64
N ILE A 46 1.90 6.94 9.94
CA ILE A 46 0.93 6.20 10.75
C ILE A 46 -0.07 7.21 11.29
N LYS A 47 -1.36 7.00 11.06
CA LYS A 47 -2.40 7.95 11.46
C LYS A 47 -3.40 7.35 12.43
N ASP A 48 -3.99 8.21 13.27
CA ASP A 48 -5.13 7.85 14.12
C ASP A 48 -6.47 8.01 13.38
N GLU A 49 -7.55 7.60 14.03
CA GLU A 49 -8.95 7.75 13.60
C GLU A 49 -9.39 9.20 13.29
N ASN A 50 -8.58 10.20 13.67
CA ASN A 50 -8.81 11.62 13.39
C ASN A 50 -7.86 12.17 12.32
N ASN A 51 -7.16 11.29 11.58
CA ASN A 51 -6.18 11.63 10.54
C ASN A 51 -4.98 12.43 11.09
N ASN A 52 -4.69 12.35 12.39
CA ASN A 52 -3.47 12.91 12.95
C ASN A 52 -2.33 11.91 12.79
N VAL A 53 -1.15 12.39 12.39
CA VAL A 53 0.06 11.57 12.36
C VAL A 53 0.49 11.22 13.79
N ILE A 54 0.53 9.92 14.08
CA ILE A 54 0.93 9.34 15.37
C ILE A 54 2.24 8.56 15.31
N GLY A 55 2.80 8.39 14.11
CA GLY A 55 4.07 7.71 13.88
C GLY A 55 4.45 7.73 12.40
N VAL A 56 5.56 7.09 12.06
CA VAL A 56 6.06 6.95 10.68
C VAL A 56 6.54 5.52 10.48
N ILE A 57 6.17 4.92 9.34
CA ILE A 57 6.73 3.66 8.84
C ILE A 57 7.85 4.03 7.87
N THR A 58 9.09 3.70 8.21
CA THR A 58 10.23 3.77 7.29
C THR A 58 10.46 2.39 6.70
N THR A 59 10.52 2.29 5.38
CA THR A 59 10.85 1.03 4.70
C THR A 59 12.13 1.20 3.90
N ASP A 60 13.22 0.58 4.38
CA ASP A 60 14.47 0.46 3.64
C ASP A 60 14.44 -0.81 2.80
N VAL A 61 14.64 -0.66 1.49
CA VAL A 61 14.57 -1.76 0.52
C VAL A 61 15.93 -2.00 -0.11
N THR A 62 16.44 -3.22 0.02
CA THR A 62 17.51 -3.75 -0.82
C THR A 62 16.88 -4.52 -1.97
N ARG A 63 17.12 -4.05 -3.20
CA ARG A 63 16.65 -4.71 -4.41
C ARG A 63 17.80 -5.42 -5.10
N GLU A 64 17.65 -6.72 -5.30
CA GLU A 64 18.54 -7.53 -6.12
C GLU A 64 17.79 -8.01 -7.37
N VAL A 65 18.40 -7.83 -8.54
CA VAL A 65 17.93 -8.41 -9.80
C VAL A 65 18.99 -9.36 -10.32
N ILE A 66 18.62 -10.62 -10.51
CA ILE A 66 19.44 -11.65 -11.15
C ILE A 66 18.84 -11.98 -12.50
N VAL A 67 19.64 -11.90 -13.56
CA VAL A 67 19.26 -12.36 -14.91
C VAL A 67 19.93 -13.70 -15.18
N GLU A 68 19.14 -14.75 -15.31
CA GLU A 68 19.62 -16.10 -15.64
C GLU A 68 20.01 -16.20 -17.13
N GLU A 69 20.78 -17.23 -17.49
CA GLU A 69 21.26 -17.43 -18.87
C GLU A 69 20.12 -17.55 -19.90
N ASP A 70 18.95 -18.04 -19.48
CA ASP A 70 17.78 -18.19 -20.34
C ASP A 70 16.99 -16.87 -20.51
N GLY A 71 17.41 -15.79 -19.83
CA GLY A 71 16.75 -14.49 -19.83
C GLY A 71 15.67 -14.32 -18.75
N THR A 72 15.47 -15.33 -17.89
CA THR A 72 14.62 -15.22 -16.71
C THR A 72 15.18 -14.19 -15.74
N LYS A 73 14.32 -13.31 -15.22
CA LYS A 73 14.68 -12.32 -14.20
C LYS A 73 14.10 -12.74 -12.86
N ILE A 74 14.95 -12.78 -11.84
CA ILE A 74 14.58 -12.96 -10.44
C ILE A 74 14.83 -11.62 -9.75
N ILE A 75 13.80 -11.05 -9.14
CA ILE A 75 13.86 -9.77 -8.45
C ILE A 75 13.52 -10.01 -6.99
N THR A 76 14.48 -9.79 -6.10
CA THR A 76 14.32 -9.92 -4.66
C THR A 76 14.28 -8.53 -4.04
N LEU A 77 13.24 -8.26 -3.24
CA LEU A 77 13.13 -7.07 -2.41
C LEU A 77 13.22 -7.50 -0.95
N GLU A 78 14.38 -7.30 -0.34
CA GLU A 78 14.53 -7.40 1.12
C GLU A 78 14.20 -6.05 1.73
N LYS A 79 13.21 -6.03 2.61
CA LYS A 79 12.62 -4.82 3.20
C LYS A 79 12.81 -4.85 4.70
N ASP A 80 13.53 -3.89 5.23
CA ASP A 80 13.60 -3.60 6.66
C ASP A 80 12.59 -2.49 6.97
N ILE A 81 11.60 -2.82 7.78
CA ILE A 81 10.47 -1.95 8.09
C ILE A 81 10.55 -1.57 9.56
N VAL A 82 10.57 -0.26 9.82
CA VAL A 82 10.57 0.32 11.16
C VAL A 82 9.33 1.19 11.32
N GLU A 83 8.50 0.87 12.31
CA GLU A 83 7.33 1.66 12.69
C GLU A 83 7.67 2.47 13.95
N ASP A 84 7.98 3.75 13.76
CA ASP A 84 8.34 4.68 14.83
C ASP A 84 7.10 5.41 15.34
N TYR A 85 6.69 5.15 16.58
CA TYR A 85 5.50 5.77 17.16
C TYR A 85 5.87 7.01 17.99
N ILE A 86 5.17 8.13 17.78
CA ILE A 86 5.34 9.35 18.59
C ILE A 86 5.09 9.05 20.08
N LYS A 87 4.14 8.15 20.34
CA LYS A 87 3.84 7.59 21.65
C LYS A 87 3.60 6.09 21.49
N GLY A 88 4.61 5.28 21.76
CA GLY A 88 4.53 3.83 21.68
C GLY A 88 5.88 3.17 21.89
N GLU A 89 5.91 1.86 21.70
CA GLU A 89 7.15 1.14 21.44
C GLU A 89 7.31 1.06 19.92
N ASP A 90 8.53 1.23 19.44
CA ASP A 90 8.83 1.10 18.02
C ASP A 90 8.79 -0.39 17.64
N GLU A 91 8.29 -0.68 16.44
CA GLU A 91 8.23 -2.05 15.91
C GLU A 91 9.18 -2.21 14.73
N GLU A 92 9.90 -3.33 14.68
CA GLU A 92 10.83 -3.66 13.61
C GLU A 92 10.47 -5.02 13.01
N ARG A 93 10.43 -5.10 11.68
CA ARG A 93 10.24 -6.37 10.97
C ARG A 93 10.96 -6.37 9.63
N THR A 94 11.37 -7.56 9.20
CA THR A 94 11.91 -7.79 7.86
C THR A 94 10.90 -8.56 7.02
N LYS A 95 10.75 -8.16 5.76
CA LYS A 95 9.91 -8.81 4.75
C LYS A 95 10.75 -9.06 3.49
N VAL A 96 10.56 -10.21 2.86
CA VAL A 96 11.19 -10.53 1.58
C VAL A 96 10.12 -10.83 0.56
N ASP A 97 10.12 -10.07 -0.53
CA ASP A 97 9.27 -10.29 -1.68
C ASP A 97 10.12 -10.73 -2.88
N GLU A 98 9.74 -11.81 -3.56
CA GLU A 98 10.41 -12.30 -4.75
C GLU A 98 9.47 -12.25 -5.96
N PHE A 99 9.92 -11.62 -7.04
CA PHE A 99 9.29 -11.70 -8.35
C PHE A 99 10.15 -12.55 -9.29
N LYS A 100 9.50 -13.38 -10.09
CA LYS A 100 10.16 -14.07 -11.20
C LYS A 100 9.42 -13.75 -12.49
N ILE A 101 10.17 -13.30 -13.49
CA ILE A 101 9.69 -13.05 -14.85
C ILE A 101 10.45 -14.00 -15.77
N THR A 102 9.79 -15.04 -16.26
CA THR A 102 10.43 -16.01 -17.16
C THR A 102 10.68 -15.40 -18.54
N ALA A 103 11.60 -16.00 -19.30
CA ALA A 103 11.80 -15.65 -20.70
C ALA A 103 10.54 -15.80 -21.58
N SER A 104 9.60 -16.68 -21.18
CA SER A 104 8.29 -16.84 -21.83
C SER A 104 7.29 -15.73 -21.47
N GLY A 105 7.62 -14.84 -20.54
CA GLY A 105 6.75 -13.75 -20.07
C GLY A 105 5.76 -14.17 -18.98
N GLU A 106 6.00 -15.28 -18.29
CA GLU A 106 5.20 -15.69 -17.13
C GLU A 106 5.72 -15.01 -15.87
N TYR A 107 4.79 -14.55 -15.03
CA TYR A 107 5.10 -13.84 -13.80
C TYR A 107 4.78 -14.71 -12.59
N TYR A 108 5.66 -14.67 -11.59
CA TYR A 108 5.47 -15.31 -10.31
C TYR A 108 5.73 -14.31 -9.19
N PHE A 109 5.01 -14.45 -8.09
CA PHE A 109 5.21 -13.72 -6.85
C PHE A 109 5.34 -14.72 -5.71
N ASN A 110 6.46 -14.69 -4.98
CA ASN A 110 6.76 -15.63 -3.89
C ASN A 110 6.54 -17.10 -4.27
N GLY A 111 6.96 -17.47 -5.49
CA GLY A 111 6.82 -18.82 -6.04
C GLY A 111 5.45 -19.17 -6.65
N GLU A 112 4.43 -18.33 -6.48
CA GLU A 112 3.10 -18.55 -7.05
C GLU A 112 2.94 -17.86 -8.41
N LYS A 113 2.45 -18.60 -9.41
CA LYS A 113 2.21 -18.04 -10.75
C LYS A 113 1.04 -17.04 -10.71
N LEU A 114 1.29 -15.82 -11.15
CA LEU A 114 0.26 -14.80 -11.30
C LEU A 114 -0.60 -15.08 -12.52
N SER A 115 -1.91 -14.90 -12.38
CA SER A 115 -2.84 -15.06 -13.49
C SER A 115 -2.77 -13.89 -14.46
N GLU A 116 -3.04 -14.15 -15.74
CA GLU A 116 -3.13 -13.10 -16.76
C GLU A 116 -4.23 -12.07 -16.42
N GLU A 117 -5.34 -12.51 -15.80
CA GLU A 117 -6.39 -11.62 -15.32
C GLU A 117 -5.87 -10.64 -14.26
N PHE A 118 -5.05 -11.12 -13.30
CA PHE A 118 -4.44 -10.28 -12.28
C PHE A 118 -3.45 -9.28 -12.88
N LEU A 119 -2.55 -9.77 -13.74
CA LEU A 119 -1.52 -8.95 -14.39
C LEU A 119 -2.11 -7.80 -15.24
N ASN A 120 -3.24 -8.07 -15.88
CA ASN A 120 -3.93 -7.10 -16.74
C ASN A 120 -4.91 -6.18 -16.00
N GLN A 121 -5.03 -6.27 -14.68
CA GLN A 121 -5.83 -5.31 -13.91
C GLN A 121 -5.27 -3.92 -14.14
N THR A 122 -6.10 -3.03 -14.66
CA THR A 122 -5.74 -1.64 -14.96
C THR A 122 -6.35 -0.73 -13.92
N TYR A 123 -5.60 0.27 -13.49
CA TYR A 123 -6.12 1.31 -12.63
C TYR A 123 -7.19 2.14 -13.37
N THR A 124 -8.39 2.24 -12.82
CA THR A 124 -9.52 2.94 -13.47
C THR A 124 -9.71 4.39 -13.01
N GLY A 125 -8.81 4.93 -12.18
CA GLY A 125 -9.03 6.21 -11.51
C GLY A 125 -9.91 6.05 -10.27
N PRO A 126 -9.99 7.07 -9.39
CA PRO A 126 -11.03 7.10 -8.39
C PRO A 126 -12.39 7.18 -9.10
N GLU A 127 -13.35 6.29 -8.77
CA GLU A 127 -14.75 6.64 -9.05
C GLU A 127 -15.00 7.98 -8.34
N ASN A 128 -15.51 8.99 -9.05
CA ASN A 128 -15.78 10.35 -8.56
C ASN A 128 -16.90 10.39 -7.50
N THR A 129 -16.86 9.52 -6.49
CA THR A 129 -17.64 9.65 -5.29
C THR A 129 -16.82 10.42 -4.28
N LEU A 130 -16.75 11.75 -4.47
CA LEU A 130 -16.52 12.70 -3.38
C LEU A 130 -17.65 12.50 -2.35
N LYS A 131 -17.58 11.46 -1.54
CA LYS A 131 -18.36 11.38 -0.32
C LYS A 131 -17.58 12.21 0.70
N ALA A 132 -18.09 13.39 1.02
CA ALA A 132 -17.68 14.06 2.23
C ALA A 132 -18.09 13.14 3.39
N SER A 133 -17.14 12.41 3.97
CA SER A 133 -17.35 11.65 5.20
C SER A 133 -17.66 12.65 6.32
N PHE A 134 -18.82 12.49 6.94
CA PHE A 134 -19.14 13.22 8.16
C PHE A 134 -18.49 12.50 9.35
N LYS A 135 -18.26 13.21 10.46
CA LYS A 135 -17.75 12.60 11.69
C LYS A 135 -18.60 11.38 12.08
N GLY A 136 -18.01 10.19 12.12
CA GLY A 136 -18.71 8.92 12.39
C GLY A 136 -19.09 8.10 11.15
N GLU A 137 -18.59 8.47 9.97
CA GLU A 137 -18.73 7.73 8.70
C GLU A 137 -17.37 7.55 8.03
N SER A 138 -17.10 6.39 7.42
CA SER A 138 -15.97 6.28 6.48
C SER A 138 -16.34 6.78 5.09
N GLY A 139 -15.36 7.16 4.27
CA GLY A 139 -15.51 7.66 2.90
C GLY A 139 -16.13 6.66 1.92
N GLY A 140 -16.31 5.40 2.33
CA GLY A 140 -17.32 4.49 1.75
C GLY A 140 -16.96 3.83 0.43
N TYR A 141 -15.82 3.14 0.34
CA TYR A 141 -15.41 2.46 -0.89
C TYR A 141 -15.51 0.93 -0.83
N LEU A 142 -14.79 0.29 0.09
CA LEU A 142 -14.70 -1.18 0.22
C LEU A 142 -14.99 -1.69 1.64
N ALA A 143 -14.77 -0.87 2.67
CA ALA A 143 -15.26 -1.06 4.01
C ALA A 143 -15.89 0.26 4.49
N GLU A 144 -17.14 0.21 4.94
CA GLU A 144 -17.94 1.37 5.33
C GLU A 144 -18.51 1.17 6.73
N TYR A 145 -18.41 2.20 7.56
CA TYR A 145 -19.21 2.31 8.78
C TYR A 145 -20.02 3.60 8.76
N LYS A 146 -21.18 3.55 9.41
CA LYS A 146 -22.05 4.71 9.59
C LYS A 146 -22.75 4.61 10.94
N GLU A 147 -22.55 5.60 11.80
CA GLU A 147 -23.36 5.77 12.99
C GLU A 147 -24.78 6.22 12.60
N ILE A 148 -25.79 5.41 12.87
CA ILE A 148 -27.19 5.69 12.49
C ILE A 148 -27.93 6.39 13.63
N SER A 149 -27.58 6.04 14.85
CA SER A 149 -28.00 6.71 16.08
C SER A 149 -26.87 6.54 17.10
N GLN A 150 -26.91 7.31 18.19
CA GLN A 150 -25.91 7.24 19.24
C GLN A 150 -25.59 5.77 19.59
N ASP A 151 -24.31 5.41 19.48
CA ASP A 151 -23.78 4.08 19.83
C ASP A 151 -24.34 2.92 18.99
N TYR A 152 -24.94 3.19 17.82
CA TYR A 152 -25.51 2.18 16.92
C TYR A 152 -25.04 2.39 15.49
N TYR A 153 -24.37 1.37 14.94
CA TYR A 153 -23.61 1.47 13.70
C TYR A 153 -24.13 0.49 12.65
N LYS A 154 -24.15 0.93 11.40
CA LYS A 154 -24.16 0.04 10.24
C LYS A 154 -22.73 -0.16 9.78
N LEU A 155 -22.32 -1.42 9.67
CA LEU A 155 -21.00 -1.81 9.17
C LEU A 155 -21.20 -2.58 7.86
N GLU A 156 -20.38 -2.28 6.85
CA GLU A 156 -20.43 -2.92 5.53
C GLU A 156 -19.02 -3.20 5.04
N SER A 157 -18.76 -4.37 4.47
CA SER A 157 -17.45 -4.66 3.88
C SER A 157 -17.58 -5.61 2.68
N TYR A 158 -16.76 -5.38 1.67
CA TYR A 158 -16.59 -6.27 0.52
C TYR A 158 -15.69 -7.43 0.88
N LYS A 159 -15.97 -8.61 0.32
CA LYS A 159 -15.14 -9.81 0.55
C LYS A 159 -13.75 -9.68 -0.05
N THR A 160 -13.66 -9.08 -1.23
CA THR A 160 -12.42 -8.93 -2.00
C THR A 160 -12.46 -7.66 -2.84
N ALA A 161 -11.28 -7.15 -3.15
CA ALA A 161 -11.04 -6.10 -4.13
C ALA A 161 -9.99 -6.55 -5.15
N ASN A 162 -9.79 -5.75 -6.18
CA ASN A 162 -8.66 -5.94 -7.10
C ASN A 162 -7.37 -5.34 -6.48
N PHE A 163 -6.23 -5.46 -7.18
CA PHE A 163 -4.95 -4.89 -6.77
C PHE A 163 -5.04 -3.38 -6.50
N TRP A 164 -5.84 -2.66 -7.26
CA TRP A 164 -6.01 -1.21 -7.15
C TRP A 164 -6.93 -0.78 -6.00
N LEU A 165 -7.38 -1.72 -5.15
CA LEU A 165 -8.41 -1.48 -4.14
C LEU A 165 -9.69 -0.89 -4.77
N ASP A 166 -10.00 -1.32 -5.99
CA ASP A 166 -11.28 -1.08 -6.65
C ASP A 166 -12.20 -2.30 -6.50
N ARG A 167 -13.51 -2.03 -6.57
CA ARG A 167 -14.55 -3.05 -6.40
C ARG A 167 -14.37 -4.16 -7.43
N SER A 168 -14.35 -5.41 -6.96
CA SER A 168 -14.41 -6.56 -7.86
C SER A 168 -15.76 -6.62 -8.58
N SER A 169 -15.77 -7.15 -9.80
CA SER A 169 -17.00 -7.36 -10.58
C SER A 169 -17.98 -8.32 -9.87
N ALA A 170 -17.45 -9.25 -9.08
CA ALA A 170 -18.19 -10.13 -8.20
C ALA A 170 -18.52 -9.44 -6.87
N LYS A 171 -19.46 -8.48 -6.91
CA LYS A 171 -19.94 -7.66 -5.77
C LYS A 171 -20.48 -8.50 -4.60
N THR A 172 -19.61 -9.14 -3.85
CA THR A 172 -19.94 -9.88 -2.63
C THR A 172 -19.58 -9.00 -1.44
N TYR A 173 -20.61 -8.45 -0.79
CA TYR A 173 -20.46 -7.65 0.41
C TYR A 173 -21.29 -8.24 1.56
N THR A 174 -20.95 -7.89 2.79
CA THR A 174 -21.72 -8.22 3.99
C THR A 174 -21.99 -6.93 4.73
N SER A 175 -23.19 -6.82 5.31
CA SER A 175 -23.58 -5.68 6.14
C SER A 175 -24.25 -6.17 7.42
N THR A 176 -24.06 -5.43 8.51
CA THR A 176 -24.70 -5.68 9.80
C THR A 176 -25.03 -4.38 10.52
N TYR A 177 -25.93 -4.44 11.50
CA TYR A 177 -26.31 -3.32 12.36
C TYR A 177 -26.09 -3.70 13.82
N VAL A 178 -25.24 -2.96 14.52
CA VAL A 178 -24.69 -3.39 15.81
C VAL A 178 -24.58 -2.21 16.78
N GLY A 179 -24.87 -2.48 18.05
CA GLY A 179 -24.71 -1.52 19.13
C GLY A 179 -23.34 -1.62 19.81
N MET A 180 -22.78 -0.49 20.25
CA MET A 180 -21.56 -0.41 21.06
C MET A 180 -21.69 -1.16 22.40
N GLU A 181 -22.90 -1.25 22.96
CA GLU A 181 -23.15 -1.96 24.22
C GLU A 181 -22.77 -3.46 24.13
N ASP A 182 -23.08 -4.11 23.02
CA ASP A 182 -22.84 -5.55 22.82
C ASP A 182 -21.53 -5.85 22.08
N PHE A 183 -21.09 -4.93 21.21
CA PHE A 183 -20.00 -5.18 20.25
C PHE A 183 -18.91 -4.10 20.21
N GLY A 184 -18.85 -3.20 21.21
CA GLY A 184 -17.99 -2.01 21.17
C GLY A 184 -16.54 -2.25 20.75
N PRO A 185 -15.81 -3.22 21.34
CA PRO A 185 -14.44 -3.53 20.91
C PRO A 185 -14.35 -3.96 19.44
N LYS A 186 -15.31 -4.76 18.95
CA LYS A 186 -15.34 -5.19 17.54
C LYS A 186 -15.70 -4.03 16.60
N ILE A 187 -16.58 -3.13 17.01
CA ILE A 187 -16.91 -1.93 16.23
C ILE A 187 -15.67 -1.04 16.09
N SER A 188 -14.94 -0.78 17.18
CA SER A 188 -13.71 0.01 17.14
C SER A 188 -12.63 -0.62 16.25
N ILE A 189 -12.43 -1.95 16.33
CA ILE A 189 -11.51 -2.65 15.41
C ILE A 189 -12.00 -2.54 13.97
N PHE A 190 -13.30 -2.67 13.71
CA PHE A 190 -13.84 -2.52 12.36
C PHE A 190 -13.57 -1.13 11.79
N ILE A 191 -13.82 -0.08 12.58
CA ILE A 191 -13.58 1.32 12.19
C ILE A 191 -12.12 1.49 11.77
N GLY A 192 -11.16 1.09 12.63
CA GLY A 192 -9.74 1.21 12.29
C GLY A 192 -9.34 0.45 11.03
N ARG A 193 -9.95 -0.72 10.73
CA ARG A 193 -9.71 -1.43 9.47
C ARG A 193 -10.36 -0.75 8.28
N ALA A 194 -11.54 -0.17 8.44
CA ALA A 194 -12.21 0.57 7.38
C ALA A 194 -11.44 1.83 6.99
N ASP A 195 -10.92 2.55 7.99
CA ASP A 195 -10.06 3.73 7.79
C ASP A 195 -8.74 3.31 7.11
N GLY A 196 -8.13 2.19 7.52
CA GLY A 196 -6.92 1.66 6.87
C GLY A 196 -7.11 1.30 5.39
N VAL A 197 -8.27 0.75 5.01
CA VAL A 197 -8.61 0.50 3.59
C VAL A 197 -8.74 1.81 2.80
N GLU A 198 -9.30 2.85 3.41
CA GLU A 198 -9.48 4.17 2.80
C GLU A 198 -8.12 4.86 2.57
N ASP A 199 -7.27 4.91 3.61
CA ASP A 199 -5.92 5.46 3.54
C ASP A 199 -5.07 4.74 2.48
N ALA A 200 -5.12 3.40 2.46
CA ALA A 200 -4.43 2.60 1.45
C ALA A 200 -4.93 2.90 0.02
N ARG A 201 -6.23 3.10 -0.17
CA ARG A 201 -6.80 3.45 -1.49
C ARG A 201 -6.36 4.83 -1.97
N ASP A 202 -6.27 5.80 -1.06
CA ASP A 202 -5.77 7.15 -1.36
C ASP A 202 -4.29 7.11 -1.74
N GLN A 203 -3.49 6.33 -1.02
CA GLN A 203 -2.08 6.13 -1.33
C GLN A 203 -1.88 5.41 -2.67
N VAL A 204 -2.63 4.33 -2.95
CA VAL A 204 -2.62 3.67 -4.28
C VAL A 204 -2.97 4.66 -5.39
N SER A 205 -3.95 5.54 -5.16
CA SER A 205 -4.35 6.58 -6.12
C SER A 205 -3.21 7.57 -6.41
N PHE A 206 -2.59 8.07 -5.36
CA PHE A 206 -1.48 9.02 -5.42
C PHE A 206 -0.26 8.40 -6.12
N LEU A 207 0.17 7.22 -5.69
CA LEU A 207 1.34 6.52 -6.22
C LEU A 207 1.13 6.09 -7.67
N THR A 208 -0.08 5.68 -8.06
CA THR A 208 -0.36 5.37 -9.46
C THR A 208 -0.21 6.62 -10.34
N SER A 209 -0.65 7.78 -9.85
CA SER A 209 -0.51 9.06 -10.58
C SER A 209 0.96 9.47 -10.71
N ALA A 210 1.76 9.27 -9.67
CA ALA A 210 3.20 9.49 -9.71
C ALA A 210 3.88 8.54 -10.71
N LEU A 211 3.56 7.24 -10.65
CA LEU A 211 4.12 6.23 -11.54
C LEU A 211 3.77 6.48 -13.02
N ILE A 212 2.55 6.94 -13.30
CA ILE A 212 2.12 7.40 -14.63
C ILE A 212 3.06 8.51 -15.14
N ALA A 213 3.35 9.50 -14.30
CA ALA A 213 4.20 10.63 -14.67
C ALA A 213 5.66 10.21 -14.87
N GLU A 214 6.18 9.34 -14.02
CA GLU A 214 7.56 8.84 -14.07
C GLU A 214 7.82 7.96 -15.30
N LEU A 215 6.87 7.10 -15.65
CA LEU A 215 6.98 6.20 -16.79
C LEU A 215 6.55 6.86 -18.11
N GLY A 216 5.85 8.00 -18.06
CA GLY A 216 5.29 8.66 -19.24
C GLY A 216 4.22 7.82 -19.97
N VAL A 217 3.49 6.98 -19.23
CA VAL A 217 2.45 6.08 -19.76
C VAL A 217 1.06 6.64 -19.51
N THR A 218 0.06 6.24 -20.30
CA THR A 218 -1.32 6.69 -20.11
C THR A 218 -2.15 5.81 -19.18
N ALA A 219 -1.68 4.59 -18.93
CA ALA A 219 -2.35 3.61 -18.09
C ALA A 219 -1.29 2.73 -17.42
N VAL A 220 -1.58 2.29 -16.20
CA VAL A 220 -0.73 1.40 -15.41
C VAL A 220 -1.50 0.11 -15.16
N THR A 221 -0.88 -1.02 -15.49
CA THR A 221 -1.34 -2.35 -15.10
C THR A 221 -0.46 -2.92 -14.00
N VAL A 222 -0.85 -4.03 -13.39
CA VAL A 222 0.00 -4.73 -12.42
C VAL A 222 1.31 -5.17 -13.06
N THR A 223 1.29 -5.58 -14.33
CA THR A 223 2.51 -5.82 -15.11
C THR A 223 3.41 -4.59 -15.19
N THR A 224 2.85 -3.39 -15.37
CA THR A 224 3.63 -2.14 -15.36
C THR A 224 4.32 -1.91 -14.02
N VAL A 225 3.63 -2.17 -12.90
CA VAL A 225 4.19 -2.05 -11.55
C VAL A 225 5.36 -3.00 -11.36
N ILE A 226 5.18 -4.30 -11.64
CA ILE A 226 6.26 -5.30 -11.51
C ILE A 226 7.42 -4.96 -12.47
N GLY A 227 7.11 -4.51 -13.69
CA GLY A 227 8.11 -4.08 -14.66
C GLY A 227 8.93 -2.88 -14.19
N ALA A 228 8.31 -1.90 -13.52
CA ALA A 228 8.98 -0.75 -12.95
C ALA A 228 9.92 -1.16 -11.79
N ILE A 229 9.48 -2.06 -10.91
CA ILE A 229 10.32 -2.64 -9.84
C ILE A 229 11.54 -3.34 -10.46
N ALA A 230 11.33 -4.17 -11.49
CA ALA A 230 12.41 -4.86 -12.18
C ALA A 230 13.37 -3.89 -12.88
N ALA A 231 12.86 -2.76 -13.37
CA ALA A 231 13.67 -1.75 -14.03
C ALA A 231 14.57 -0.95 -13.06
N GLY A 232 14.10 -0.68 -11.83
CA GLY A 232 14.85 0.16 -10.90
C GLY A 232 14.61 1.65 -11.12
N GLY A 233 15.43 2.48 -10.46
CA GLY A 233 15.29 3.95 -10.49
C GLY A 233 14.10 4.46 -9.67
N VAL A 234 13.68 5.71 -9.92
CA VAL A 234 12.62 6.37 -9.15
C VAL A 234 11.30 5.60 -9.24
N ALA A 235 10.95 5.12 -10.44
CA ALA A 235 9.72 4.35 -10.66
C ALA A 235 9.68 3.04 -9.87
N ALA A 236 10.82 2.43 -9.53
CA ALA A 236 10.84 1.24 -8.69
C ALA A 236 10.47 1.53 -7.23
N VAL A 237 10.86 2.71 -6.72
CA VAL A 237 10.48 3.15 -5.37
C VAL A 237 8.97 3.28 -5.29
N THR A 238 8.38 4.06 -6.19
CA THR A 238 6.93 4.30 -6.25
C THR A 238 6.15 3.01 -6.51
N ALA A 239 6.64 2.14 -7.40
CA ALA A 239 6.01 0.86 -7.67
C ALA A 239 6.08 -0.09 -6.46
N SER A 240 7.20 -0.11 -5.72
CA SER A 240 7.33 -0.92 -4.50
C SER A 240 6.38 -0.42 -3.41
N GLU A 241 6.34 0.89 -3.16
CA GLU A 241 5.44 1.48 -2.17
C GLU A 241 3.97 1.22 -2.54
N LEU A 242 3.62 1.28 -3.84
CA LEU A 242 2.28 1.01 -4.34
C LEU A 242 1.86 -0.44 -4.06
N MET A 243 2.78 -1.39 -4.27
CA MET A 243 2.52 -2.80 -3.96
C MET A 243 2.28 -3.03 -2.47
N ASP A 244 3.05 -2.39 -1.60
CA ASP A 244 2.85 -2.52 -0.16
C ASP A 244 1.53 -1.85 0.27
N ALA A 245 1.20 -0.65 -0.24
CA ALA A 245 -0.08 0.00 0.04
C ALA A 245 -1.29 -0.85 -0.42
N SER A 246 -1.21 -1.48 -1.59
CA SER A 246 -2.22 -2.42 -2.08
C SER A 246 -2.37 -3.63 -1.15
N ALA A 247 -1.26 -4.25 -0.75
CA ALA A 247 -1.25 -5.41 0.14
C ALA A 247 -1.85 -5.09 1.51
N ASP A 248 -1.47 -3.96 2.11
CA ASP A 248 -1.96 -3.52 3.42
C ASP A 248 -3.48 -3.28 3.37
N GLY A 249 -3.95 -2.56 2.34
CA GLY A 249 -5.39 -2.32 2.17
C GLY A 249 -6.19 -3.59 1.92
N LEU A 250 -5.64 -4.57 1.19
CA LEU A 250 -6.29 -5.87 0.98
C LEU A 250 -6.36 -6.69 2.28
N GLU A 251 -5.32 -6.64 3.10
CA GLU A 251 -5.29 -7.29 4.41
C GLU A 251 -6.32 -6.67 5.37
N ASP A 252 -6.40 -5.34 5.43
CA ASP A 252 -7.38 -4.64 6.26
C ASP A 252 -8.82 -4.90 5.78
N LEU A 253 -9.05 -4.97 4.47
CA LEU A 253 -10.34 -5.33 3.91
C LEU A 253 -10.75 -6.74 4.34
N GLU A 254 -9.84 -7.71 4.23
CA GLU A 254 -10.10 -9.09 4.66
C GLU A 254 -10.44 -9.15 6.16
N LYS A 255 -9.66 -8.47 7.01
CA LYS A 255 -9.90 -8.39 8.46
C LYS A 255 -11.25 -7.76 8.76
N ALA A 256 -11.59 -6.64 8.11
CA ALA A 256 -12.87 -5.96 8.26
C ALA A 256 -14.05 -6.88 7.88
N TYR A 257 -13.95 -7.55 6.74
CA TYR A 257 -14.97 -8.47 6.25
C TYR A 257 -15.17 -9.68 7.19
N ASN A 258 -14.07 -10.29 7.64
CA ASN A 258 -14.11 -11.41 8.57
C ASN A 258 -14.67 -10.99 9.94
N LEU A 259 -14.45 -9.75 10.37
CA LEU A 259 -14.99 -9.24 11.63
C LEU A 259 -16.51 -9.13 11.58
N ILE A 260 -17.08 -8.55 10.52
CA ILE A 260 -18.54 -8.45 10.34
C ILE A 260 -19.21 -9.83 10.32
N LYS A 261 -18.58 -10.84 9.69
CA LYS A 261 -19.13 -12.20 9.64
C LYS A 261 -19.28 -12.88 11.00
N ASN A 262 -18.50 -12.43 11.98
CA ASN A 262 -18.43 -13.00 13.31
C ASN A 262 -19.11 -12.09 14.36
N ILE A 263 -19.97 -11.17 13.90
CA ILE A 263 -20.89 -10.38 14.72
C ILE A 263 -22.31 -10.82 14.39
#